data_AF-Q39CL2-F1
#
_entry.id   AF-Q39CL2-F1
#
_cell.length_a   1.000
_cell.length_b   1.000
_cell.length_c   1.000
_cell.angle_alpha   90.00
_cell.angle_beta   90.00
_cell.angle_gamma   90.00
#
_symmetry.space_group_name_H-M   'P 1'
#
loop_
_entity.id
_entity.type
_entity.pdbx_description
1 polymer ?
#
loop_
_entity_poly.entity_id
_entity_poly.type
_entity_poly.pdbx_seq_one_letter_code
_entity_poly.pdbx_strand_id
1 'polypeptide(L)'
;MGSRRHQSHRPVLSSGLLLHTDHTAPNESSFFGASRSFAQNLRLIELEKSTERTDKIHNLIPEFDRHVLEMLREPLEAGRITISRAAQQADFPAACQLIAAMNPCPCGWHGDPSGRCRCSPDVAARYLRKLSGPLVDRIDIQIDLPALSPAELATRASAPGEPSAAVAARVAQARALQLDRQGKTNHMLSGRETDDLCRPTDEGERLLREAGERFGWSARAYYRVLKVARTIADLAGDPLPTAAQIAEAIRYRRALTAL
;
A
#
# COMPACT_ATOMS: atom_id res chain seq x y z
N MET A 1 -1.55 8.41 61.90
CA MET A 1 -2.39 8.91 60.79
C MET A 1 -1.48 9.41 59.69
N GLY A 2 -1.63 8.91 58.46
CA GLY A 2 -0.83 9.30 57.30
C GLY A 2 0.09 8.18 56.78
N SER A 3 -0.46 7.29 55.95
CA SER A 3 0.33 6.36 55.12
C SER A 3 -0.15 6.49 53.68
N ARG A 4 0.72 7.05 52.83
CA ARG A 4 0.53 7.17 51.37
C ARG A 4 0.61 5.77 50.77
N ARG A 5 -0.49 5.28 50.17
CA ARG A 5 -0.45 4.11 49.29
C ARG A 5 -0.14 4.56 47.87
N HIS A 6 1.07 4.25 47.42
CA HIS A 6 1.44 4.23 46.01
C HIS A 6 0.53 3.22 45.28
N GLN A 7 -0.29 3.69 44.35
CA GLN A 7 -0.92 2.82 43.36
C GLN A 7 0.10 2.51 42.26
N SER A 8 0.51 1.24 42.21
CA SER A 8 1.28 0.65 41.13
C SER A 8 0.41 0.52 39.89
N HIS A 9 0.61 1.37 38.88
CA HIS A 9 0.08 1.13 37.55
C HIS A 9 0.85 -0.02 36.91
N ARG A 10 0.19 -1.18 36.76
CA ARG A 10 0.64 -2.25 35.88
C ARG A 10 0.47 -1.80 34.43
N PRO A 11 1.49 -1.87 33.57
CA PRO A 11 1.29 -1.72 32.14
C PRO A 11 0.51 -2.94 31.61
N VAL A 12 -0.60 -2.66 30.94
CA VAL A 12 -1.37 -3.63 30.15
C VAL A 12 -0.53 -3.95 28.91
N LEU A 13 -0.13 -5.22 28.79
CA LEU A 13 0.55 -5.76 27.62
C LEU A 13 -0.48 -5.85 26.47
N SER A 14 -0.45 -4.91 25.53
CA SER A 14 -1.08 -5.08 24.22
C SER A 14 -0.07 -5.69 23.26
N SER A 15 -0.24 -6.99 23.03
CA SER A 15 0.21 -7.81 21.89
C SER A 15 0.98 -7.05 20.79
N GLY A 16 2.31 -7.11 20.86
CA GLY A 16 3.20 -6.68 19.81
C GLY A 16 3.32 -7.74 18.71
N LEU A 17 3.13 -7.31 17.46
CA LEU A 17 3.56 -8.06 16.29
C LEU A 17 5.07 -7.83 16.14
N LEU A 18 5.86 -8.89 16.33
CA LEU A 18 7.30 -8.91 16.13
C LEU A 18 7.64 -8.70 14.65
N LEU A 19 8.26 -7.56 14.31
CA LEU A 19 9.01 -7.41 13.08
C LEU A 19 10.46 -7.78 13.34
N HIS A 20 10.88 -8.93 12.81
CA HIS A 20 12.27 -9.36 12.77
C HIS A 20 13.00 -8.53 11.72
N THR A 21 14.08 -7.86 12.11
CA THR A 21 15.02 -7.22 11.17
C THR A 21 16.35 -7.95 11.26
N ASP A 22 16.72 -8.70 10.22
CA ASP A 22 18.11 -9.06 10.02
C ASP A 22 18.86 -7.88 9.40
N HIS A 23 20.09 -7.66 9.84
CA HIS A 23 21.08 -6.66 9.41
C HIS A 23 21.25 -5.42 10.30
N THR A 24 22.24 -5.52 11.17
CA THR A 24 22.95 -4.42 11.85
C THR A 24 23.78 -3.61 10.84
N ALA A 25 23.58 -2.28 10.80
CA ALA A 25 24.41 -1.35 10.05
C ALA A 25 25.74 -1.07 10.80
N PRO A 26 26.89 -0.83 10.11
CA PRO A 26 28.17 -0.50 10.75
C PRO A 26 28.18 0.94 11.29
N ASN A 27 28.86 1.12 12.43
CA ASN A 27 29.04 2.39 13.14
C ASN A 27 30.15 3.25 12.52
N GLU A 28 29.84 4.42 11.93
CA GLU A 28 30.76 5.58 11.90
C GLU A 28 29.96 6.90 11.99
N SER A 29 30.38 7.82 12.84
CA SER A 29 29.49 8.73 13.59
C SER A 29 29.41 10.19 13.13
N SER A 30 29.91 10.57 11.95
CA SER A 30 29.92 11.98 11.50
C SER A 30 29.04 12.28 10.28
N PHE A 31 28.74 11.27 9.44
CA PHE A 31 27.83 11.40 8.28
C PHE A 31 26.34 11.24 8.65
N PHE A 32 26.06 10.70 9.85
CA PHE A 32 24.76 10.14 10.22
C PHE A 32 23.73 11.09 10.87
N GLY A 33 24.10 12.32 11.22
CA GLY A 33 23.22 13.22 11.98
C GLY A 33 21.94 13.63 11.23
N ALA A 34 22.06 13.93 9.93
CA ALA A 34 20.92 14.29 9.08
C ALA A 34 20.28 13.07 8.38
N SER A 35 21.03 12.00 8.17
CA SER A 35 20.56 10.77 7.51
C SER A 35 19.89 9.77 8.46
N ARG A 36 20.16 9.81 9.78
CA ARG A 36 19.36 9.07 10.77
C ARG A 36 17.90 9.53 10.76
N SER A 37 17.64 10.83 10.65
CA SER A 37 16.27 11.37 10.51
C SER A 37 15.57 10.80 9.28
N PHE A 38 16.24 10.74 8.13
CA PHE A 38 15.63 10.24 6.90
C PHE A 38 15.46 8.70 6.86
N ALA A 39 16.45 7.95 7.35
CA ALA A 39 16.42 6.48 7.38
C ALA A 39 15.55 5.90 8.51
N GLN A 40 15.37 6.63 9.63
CA GLN A 40 14.39 6.25 10.66
C GLN A 40 12.95 6.51 10.23
N ASN A 41 12.71 7.45 9.30
CA ASN A 41 11.36 7.80 8.81
C ASN A 41 10.80 6.85 7.73
N LEU A 42 11.59 5.92 7.21
CA LEU A 42 11.17 4.96 6.17
C LEU A 42 10.82 3.56 6.73
N ARG A 43 10.77 3.41 8.05
CA ARG A 43 10.19 2.24 8.70
C ARG A 43 8.69 2.45 8.79
N LEU A 44 7.93 1.75 7.94
CA LEU A 44 6.47 1.74 7.91
C LEU A 44 5.88 3.17 7.88
N ILE A 45 5.51 3.69 6.72
CA ILE A 45 4.57 4.81 6.69
C ILE A 45 3.19 4.23 7.05
N GLU A 46 3.00 3.92 8.34
CA GLU A 46 1.69 3.83 8.96
C GLU A 46 1.26 5.26 9.24
N LEU A 47 0.29 5.75 8.45
CA LEU A 47 -0.36 7.04 8.71
C LEU A 47 -1.35 6.85 9.88
N GLU A 48 -0.81 6.59 11.07
CA GLU A 48 -1.61 6.34 12.27
C GLU A 48 -2.16 7.66 12.85
N LYS A 49 -3.42 7.63 13.27
CA LYS A 49 -4.13 8.78 13.85
C LYS A 49 -3.57 9.08 15.24
N SER A 50 -2.98 10.26 15.43
CA SER A 50 -2.91 10.86 16.76
C SER A 50 -4.29 11.37 17.15
N THR A 51 -5.01 10.61 17.98
CA THR A 51 -6.14 11.09 18.77
C THR A 51 -5.62 12.09 19.79
N GLU A 52 -5.55 13.38 19.43
CA GLU A 52 -5.69 14.55 20.32
C GLU A 52 -5.29 15.86 19.59
N ARG A 53 -6.13 16.31 18.64
CA ARG A 53 -6.44 17.73 18.34
C ARG A 53 -7.15 17.86 17.00
N THR A 54 -8.22 18.64 17.02
CA THR A 54 -9.05 19.09 15.88
C THR A 54 -8.33 20.10 14.97
N ASP A 55 -7.12 19.80 14.50
CA ASP A 55 -6.40 20.67 13.56
C ASP A 55 -5.83 19.86 12.39
N LYS A 56 -6.56 19.87 11.25
CA LYS A 56 -6.18 19.41 9.90
C LYS A 56 -5.70 17.95 9.78
N ILE A 57 -6.37 17.18 8.92
CA ILE A 57 -5.97 15.81 8.56
C ILE A 57 -4.66 15.88 7.73
N HIS A 58 -3.51 15.90 8.40
CA HIS A 58 -2.17 15.94 7.79
C HIS A 58 -1.67 14.57 7.29
N ASN A 59 -2.52 13.54 7.35
CA ASN A 59 -2.15 12.14 7.11
C ASN A 59 -2.69 11.56 5.79
N LEU A 60 -3.14 12.39 4.84
CA LEU A 60 -3.58 11.92 3.53
C LEU A 60 -2.50 12.16 2.49
N ILE A 61 -2.26 11.20 1.59
CA ILE A 61 -1.15 11.27 0.63
C ILE A 61 -1.14 12.56 -0.22
N PRO A 62 -2.27 13.17 -0.65
CA PRO A 62 -2.24 14.42 -1.42
C PRO A 62 -1.98 15.67 -0.58
N GLU A 63 -1.87 15.58 0.74
CA GLU A 63 -1.52 16.72 1.60
C GLU A 63 0.00 16.91 1.72
N PHE A 64 0.79 15.92 1.32
CA PHE A 64 2.25 16.03 1.26
C PHE A 64 2.69 16.89 0.08
N ASP A 65 3.80 17.60 0.25
CA ASP A 65 4.43 18.35 -0.83
C ASP A 65 4.76 17.43 -2.01
N ARG A 66 4.48 17.91 -3.22
CA ARG A 66 4.69 17.12 -4.45
C ARG A 66 6.12 16.60 -4.55
N HIS A 67 7.12 17.39 -4.15
CA HIS A 67 8.51 16.95 -4.16
C HIS A 67 8.73 15.71 -3.28
N VAL A 68 8.13 15.66 -2.09
CA VAL A 68 8.22 14.51 -1.17
C VAL A 68 7.58 13.27 -1.79
N LEU A 69 6.42 13.44 -2.43
CA LEU A 69 5.72 12.35 -3.12
C LEU A 69 6.55 11.79 -4.29
N GLU A 70 7.22 12.65 -5.06
CA GLU A 70 8.10 12.20 -6.14
C GLU A 70 9.32 11.44 -5.63
N MET A 71 9.84 11.77 -4.44
CA MET A 71 10.95 11.03 -3.83
C MET A 71 10.59 9.58 -3.47
N LEU A 72 9.30 9.24 -3.28
CA LEU A 72 8.87 7.86 -3.00
C LEU A 72 9.05 6.92 -4.19
N ARG A 73 9.24 7.44 -5.40
CA ARG A 73 9.34 6.61 -6.61
C ARG A 73 10.51 5.64 -6.59
N GLU A 74 11.68 6.06 -6.12
CA GLU A 74 12.90 5.24 -6.09
C GLU A 74 12.82 4.15 -5.00
N PRO A 75 12.44 4.47 -3.73
CA PRO A 75 12.14 3.45 -2.72
C PRO A 75 11.13 2.39 -3.19
N LEU A 76 10.03 2.79 -3.81
CA LEU A 76 8.96 1.89 -4.26
C LEU A 76 9.35 1.02 -5.47
N GLU A 77 10.42 1.35 -6.16
CA GLU A 77 10.87 0.65 -7.36
C GLU A 77 12.11 -0.18 -7.12
N ALA A 78 13.16 0.45 -6.56
CA ALA A 78 14.46 -0.16 -6.38
C ALA A 78 14.68 -0.69 -4.96
N GLY A 79 13.84 -0.30 -3.99
CA GLY A 79 14.04 -0.64 -2.58
C GLY A 79 15.32 -0.04 -1.98
N ARG A 80 15.89 0.98 -2.64
CA ARG A 80 17.09 1.71 -2.22
C ARG A 80 16.99 3.16 -2.66
N ILE A 81 17.77 4.02 -2.04
CA ILE A 81 17.96 5.42 -2.45
C ILE A 81 19.44 5.71 -2.58
N THR A 82 19.77 6.54 -3.56
CA THR A 82 21.13 7.03 -3.77
C THR A 82 21.24 8.45 -3.24
N ILE A 83 22.15 8.70 -2.29
CA ILE A 83 22.42 10.05 -1.79
C ILE A 83 23.78 10.49 -2.33
N SER A 84 23.76 11.51 -3.19
CA SER A 84 24.97 12.15 -3.70
C SER A 84 25.16 13.52 -3.05
N ARG A 85 26.29 13.72 -2.36
CA ARG A 85 26.70 15.01 -1.81
C ARG A 85 28.20 15.26 -2.05
N ALA A 86 28.52 16.47 -2.51
CA ALA A 86 29.88 16.85 -2.89
C ALA A 86 30.49 15.83 -3.87
N ALA A 87 31.70 15.33 -3.59
CA ALA A 87 32.39 14.33 -4.42
C ALA A 87 32.10 12.87 -4.01
N GLN A 88 31.05 12.62 -3.23
CA GLN A 88 30.72 11.29 -2.71
C GLN A 88 29.27 10.88 -3.01
N GLN A 89 29.11 9.59 -3.27
CA GLN A 89 27.81 8.94 -3.50
C GLN A 89 27.73 7.71 -2.60
N ALA A 90 26.59 7.53 -1.94
CA ALA A 90 26.32 6.37 -1.10
C ALA A 90 24.89 5.86 -1.30
N ASP A 91 24.75 4.54 -1.36
CA ASP A 91 23.47 3.86 -1.52
C ASP A 91 22.94 3.40 -0.15
N PHE A 92 21.66 3.62 0.10
CA PHE A 92 20.99 3.24 1.34
C PHE A 92 19.78 2.34 1.04
N PRO A 93 19.59 1.25 1.80
CA PRO A 93 18.37 0.44 1.69
C PRO A 93 17.16 1.26 2.12
N ALA A 94 16.08 1.16 1.34
CA ALA A 94 14.84 1.92 1.53
C ALA A 94 13.59 1.13 1.11
N ALA A 95 13.67 -0.21 1.12
CA ALA A 95 12.55 -1.07 0.77
C ALA A 95 11.43 -0.91 1.81
N CYS A 96 10.24 -0.53 1.35
CA CYS A 96 9.07 -0.35 2.19
C CYS A 96 7.80 -0.85 1.49
N GLN A 97 6.80 -1.21 2.28
CA GLN A 97 5.43 -1.35 1.80
C GLN A 97 4.70 -0.03 2.08
N LEU A 98 4.16 0.59 1.04
CA LEU A 98 3.35 1.80 1.17
C LEU A 98 1.89 1.44 1.34
N ILE A 99 1.29 1.91 2.44
CA ILE A 99 -0.15 1.89 2.68
C ILE A 99 -0.57 3.34 2.85
N ALA A 100 -1.50 3.80 2.01
CA ALA A 100 -1.90 5.20 1.97
C ALA A 100 -3.41 5.35 1.83
N ALA A 101 -3.93 6.46 2.33
CA ALA A 101 -5.31 6.86 2.15
C ALA A 101 -5.36 8.27 1.55
N MET A 102 -6.44 8.55 0.80
CA MET A 102 -6.74 9.88 0.30
C MET A 102 -8.24 10.11 0.25
N ASN A 103 -8.61 11.37 0.35
CA ASN A 103 -9.97 11.80 0.01
C ASN A 103 -10.14 11.87 -1.52
N PRO A 104 -11.38 11.78 -2.03
CA PRO A 104 -11.65 11.95 -3.46
C PRO A 104 -11.58 13.43 -3.90
N CYS A 105 -11.61 14.37 -2.95
CA CYS A 105 -11.45 15.82 -3.17
C CYS A 105 -11.03 16.51 -1.87
N PRO A 106 -10.68 17.82 -1.87
CA PRO A 106 -10.27 18.53 -0.66
C PRO A 106 -11.30 18.52 0.47
N CYS A 107 -12.61 18.52 0.15
CA CYS A 107 -13.66 18.49 1.17
C CYS A 107 -14.03 17.07 1.64
N GLY A 108 -13.55 16.01 0.99
CA GLY A 108 -13.81 14.62 1.36
C GLY A 108 -15.12 14.01 0.88
N TRP A 109 -16.02 14.80 0.27
CA TRP A 109 -17.39 14.36 -0.02
C TRP A 109 -17.70 14.12 -1.50
N HIS A 110 -16.69 14.13 -2.39
CA HIS A 110 -16.94 13.92 -3.81
C HIS A 110 -17.50 12.51 -4.06
N GLY A 111 -18.65 12.43 -4.75
CA GLY A 111 -19.39 11.19 -4.95
C GLY A 111 -20.39 10.85 -3.83
N ASP A 112 -20.47 11.65 -2.76
CA ASP A 112 -21.41 11.41 -1.66
C ASP A 112 -22.88 11.65 -2.10
N PRO A 113 -23.79 10.67 -1.88
CA PRO A 113 -25.19 10.77 -2.28
C PRO A 113 -25.98 11.93 -1.64
N SER A 114 -25.55 12.44 -0.50
CA SER A 114 -26.23 13.54 0.20
C SER A 114 -25.97 14.91 -0.42
N GLY A 115 -25.09 15.01 -1.43
CA GLY A 115 -24.84 16.25 -2.17
C GLY A 115 -24.08 17.33 -1.38
N ARG A 116 -23.50 16.96 -0.23
CA ARG A 116 -22.74 17.83 0.67
C ARG A 116 -21.37 18.29 0.14
N CYS A 117 -20.92 17.73 -0.99
CA CYS A 117 -19.71 18.19 -1.66
C CYS A 117 -19.90 19.59 -2.24
N ARG A 118 -18.93 20.47 -2.00
CA ARG A 118 -18.90 21.84 -2.56
C ARG A 118 -17.76 22.06 -3.54
N CYS A 119 -16.96 21.02 -3.82
CA CYS A 119 -15.85 21.11 -4.77
C CYS A 119 -16.37 21.00 -6.20
N SER A 120 -15.90 21.88 -7.09
CA SER A 120 -16.12 21.70 -8.53
C SER A 120 -15.33 20.49 -9.07
N PRO A 121 -15.73 19.91 -10.22
CA PRO A 121 -14.96 18.86 -10.87
C PRO A 121 -13.48 19.23 -11.08
N ASP A 122 -13.19 20.48 -11.47
CA ASP A 122 -11.82 20.96 -11.64
C ASP A 122 -11.00 20.98 -10.36
N VAL A 123 -11.64 21.29 -9.22
CA VAL A 123 -10.99 21.29 -7.90
C VAL A 123 -10.69 19.86 -7.46
N ALA A 124 -11.64 18.94 -7.65
CA ALA A 124 -11.44 17.52 -7.37
C ALA A 124 -10.31 16.95 -8.25
N ALA A 125 -10.37 17.14 -9.56
CA ALA A 125 -9.35 16.66 -10.48
C ALA A 125 -7.96 17.25 -10.17
N ARG A 126 -7.87 18.53 -9.81
CA ARG A 126 -6.61 19.16 -9.38
C ARG A 126 -6.04 18.54 -8.09
N TYR A 127 -6.92 18.16 -7.17
CA TYR A 127 -6.52 17.49 -5.93
C TYR A 127 -5.90 16.12 -6.20
N LEU A 128 -6.52 15.32 -7.07
CA LEU A 128 -6.02 14.01 -7.47
C LEU A 128 -4.69 14.11 -8.23
N ARG A 129 -4.56 15.11 -9.12
CA ARG A 129 -3.34 15.40 -9.88
C ARG A 129 -2.13 15.80 -9.04
N LYS A 130 -2.27 15.98 -7.72
CA LYS A 130 -1.12 16.08 -6.82
C LYS A 130 -0.32 14.77 -6.80
N LEU A 131 -0.97 13.63 -7.04
CA LEU A 131 -0.31 12.36 -7.33
C LEU A 131 0.05 12.31 -8.81
N SER A 132 1.33 12.16 -9.12
CA SER A 132 1.75 12.04 -10.52
C SER A 132 1.42 10.66 -11.07
N GLY A 133 1.17 10.58 -12.38
CA GLY A 133 1.00 9.30 -13.09
C GLY A 133 2.12 8.31 -12.78
N PRO A 134 3.41 8.69 -12.86
CA PRO A 134 4.52 7.82 -12.47
C PRO A 134 4.43 7.28 -11.03
N LEU A 135 3.98 8.08 -10.06
CA LEU A 135 3.79 7.58 -8.69
C LEU A 135 2.59 6.64 -8.60
N VAL A 136 1.45 6.97 -9.20
CA VAL A 136 0.25 6.13 -9.21
C VAL A 136 0.53 4.78 -9.88
N ASP A 137 1.35 4.74 -10.91
CA ASP A 137 1.80 3.51 -11.58
C ASP A 137 2.65 2.59 -10.70
N ARG A 138 3.15 3.08 -9.55
CA ARG A 138 3.87 2.32 -8.53
C ARG A 138 2.96 1.79 -7.42
N ILE A 139 1.67 2.11 -7.45
CA ILE A 139 0.67 1.61 -6.51
C ILE A 139 -0.03 0.41 -7.14
N ASP A 140 0.26 -0.78 -6.61
CA ASP A 140 -0.23 -2.05 -7.17
C ASP A 140 -1.74 -2.25 -6.92
N ILE A 141 -2.22 -1.83 -5.75
CA ILE A 141 -3.61 -2.00 -5.29
C ILE A 141 -4.16 -0.63 -4.89
N GLN A 142 -5.30 -0.28 -5.49
CA GLN A 142 -6.08 0.92 -5.26
C GLN A 142 -7.52 0.48 -5.01
N ILE A 143 -8.03 0.80 -3.82
CA ILE A 143 -9.38 0.41 -3.40
C ILE A 143 -10.17 1.69 -3.16
N ASP A 144 -11.29 1.83 -3.87
CA ASP A 144 -12.27 2.86 -3.57
C ASP A 144 -13.17 2.38 -2.42
N LEU A 145 -13.31 3.23 -1.41
CA LEU A 145 -14.09 2.93 -0.20
C LEU A 145 -15.28 3.89 -0.15
N PRO A 146 -16.44 3.51 -0.71
CA PRO A 146 -17.61 4.36 -0.69
C PRO A 146 -18.12 4.56 0.74
N ALA A 147 -18.79 5.70 0.97
CA ALA A 147 -19.45 5.95 2.24
C ALA A 147 -20.58 4.92 2.45
N LEU A 148 -20.63 4.33 3.64
CA LEU A 148 -21.70 3.43 4.04
C LEU A 148 -22.96 4.23 4.41
N SER A 149 -24.12 3.75 3.98
CA SER A 149 -25.41 4.26 4.41
C SER A 149 -25.68 3.94 5.90
N PRO A 150 -26.58 4.69 6.57
CA PRO A 150 -26.98 4.36 7.94
C PRO A 150 -27.53 2.94 8.10
N ALA A 151 -28.22 2.41 7.09
CA ALA A 151 -28.76 1.05 7.09
C ALA A 151 -27.66 -0.02 7.04
N GLU A 152 -26.63 0.19 6.21
CA GLU A 152 -25.46 -0.71 6.13
C GLU A 152 -24.66 -0.69 7.44
N LEU A 153 -24.47 0.49 8.04
CA LEU A 153 -23.82 0.62 9.35
C LEU A 153 -24.60 -0.10 10.46
N ALA A 154 -25.93 -0.01 10.46
CA ALA A 154 -26.77 -0.72 11.42
C ALA A 154 -26.68 -2.25 11.25
N THR A 155 -26.55 -2.73 10.00
CA THR A 155 -26.45 -4.16 9.69
C THR A 155 -25.08 -4.74 10.06
N ARG A 156 -24.01 -3.93 10.07
CA ARG A 156 -22.64 -4.36 10.42
C ARG A 156 -22.53 -4.99 11.81
N ALA A 157 -23.38 -4.58 12.76
CA ALA A 157 -23.38 -5.16 14.10
C ALA A 157 -23.86 -6.62 14.13
N SER A 158 -24.62 -7.05 13.11
CA SER A 158 -25.27 -8.37 13.06
C SER A 158 -24.44 -9.46 12.38
N ALA A 159 -23.38 -9.08 11.65
CA ALA A 159 -22.48 -10.02 10.98
C ALA A 159 -21.02 -9.61 11.23
N PRO A 160 -20.34 -10.21 12.22
CA PRO A 160 -18.93 -9.92 12.44
C PRO A 160 -18.13 -10.32 11.19
N GLY A 161 -17.21 -9.44 10.79
CA GLY A 161 -16.30 -9.72 9.69
C GLY A 161 -15.36 -10.89 10.02
N GLU A 162 -14.65 -11.36 9.00
CA GLU A 162 -13.63 -12.39 9.19
C GLU A 162 -12.54 -11.91 10.17
N PRO A 163 -12.17 -12.70 11.19
CA PRO A 163 -11.17 -12.29 12.17
C PRO A 163 -9.77 -12.27 11.55
N SER A 164 -8.93 -11.33 11.98
CA SER A 164 -7.55 -11.17 11.48
C SER A 164 -6.70 -12.44 11.59
N ALA A 165 -6.95 -13.28 12.61
CA ALA A 165 -6.24 -14.56 12.77
C ALA A 165 -6.51 -15.54 11.61
N ALA A 166 -7.75 -15.61 11.11
CA ALA A 166 -8.10 -16.45 9.97
C ALA A 166 -7.45 -15.91 8.68
N VAL A 167 -7.48 -14.59 8.48
CA VAL A 167 -6.80 -13.93 7.36
C VAL A 167 -5.29 -14.20 7.39
N ALA A 168 -4.66 -14.05 8.56
CA ALA A 168 -3.23 -14.27 8.73
C ALA A 168 -2.80 -15.71 8.38
N ALA A 169 -3.62 -16.71 8.73
CA ALA A 169 -3.36 -18.10 8.37
C ALA A 169 -3.36 -18.31 6.84
N ARG A 170 -4.35 -17.75 6.12
CA ARG A 170 -4.40 -17.82 4.64
C ARG A 170 -3.20 -17.12 3.99
N VAL A 171 -2.84 -15.94 4.50
CA VAL A 171 -1.68 -15.18 4.00
C VAL A 171 -0.38 -15.96 4.22
N ALA A 172 -0.22 -16.61 5.38
CA ALA A 172 0.96 -17.43 5.67
C ALA A 172 1.08 -18.63 4.73
N GLN A 173 -0.03 -19.30 4.42
CA GLN A 173 -0.06 -20.42 3.46
C GLN A 173 0.35 -19.96 2.06
N ALA A 174 -0.24 -18.89 1.54
CA ALA A 174 0.12 -18.33 0.24
C ALA A 174 1.59 -17.90 0.19
N ARG A 175 2.13 -17.32 1.27
CA ARG A 175 3.54 -16.94 1.36
C ARG A 175 4.46 -18.16 1.37
N ALA A 176 4.09 -19.24 2.05
CA ALA A 176 4.86 -20.49 2.02
C ALA A 176 4.92 -21.08 0.60
N LEU A 177 3.79 -21.10 -0.13
CA LEU A 177 3.75 -21.52 -1.54
C LEU A 177 4.70 -20.70 -2.43
N GLN A 178 4.75 -19.38 -2.23
CA GLN A 178 5.65 -18.51 -2.99
C GLN A 178 7.13 -18.80 -2.65
N LEU A 179 7.46 -18.97 -1.37
CA LEU A 179 8.82 -19.27 -0.94
C LEU A 179 9.30 -20.63 -1.45
N ASP A 180 8.45 -21.65 -1.41
CA ASP A 180 8.75 -22.97 -1.95
C ASP A 180 8.95 -22.93 -3.47
N ARG A 181 8.06 -22.24 -4.19
CA ARG A 181 8.10 -22.16 -5.65
C ARG A 181 9.29 -21.37 -6.19
N GLN A 182 9.67 -20.26 -5.56
CA GLN A 182 10.59 -19.29 -6.18
C GLN A 182 11.54 -18.59 -5.18
N GLY A 183 11.56 -18.98 -3.91
CA GLY A 183 12.44 -18.43 -2.87
C GLY A 183 12.13 -16.99 -2.44
N LYS A 184 11.09 -16.35 -2.99
CA LYS A 184 10.71 -14.96 -2.72
C LYS A 184 9.21 -14.75 -2.96
N THR A 185 8.65 -13.67 -2.42
CA THR A 185 7.24 -13.30 -2.66
C THR A 185 7.01 -12.76 -4.06
N ASN A 186 5.77 -12.86 -4.58
CA ASN A 186 5.42 -12.48 -5.96
C ASN A 186 5.76 -11.02 -6.33
N HIS A 187 5.70 -10.08 -5.38
CA HIS A 187 6.05 -8.69 -5.65
C HIS A 187 7.52 -8.51 -6.08
N MET A 188 8.41 -9.38 -5.59
CA MET A 188 9.86 -9.36 -5.84
C MET A 188 10.28 -10.02 -7.15
N LEU A 189 9.35 -10.58 -7.93
CA LEU A 189 9.67 -11.21 -9.21
C LEU A 189 10.20 -10.19 -10.22
N SER A 190 11.23 -10.54 -10.95
CA SER A 190 11.66 -9.81 -12.15
C SER A 190 10.65 -9.95 -13.28
N GLY A 191 10.82 -9.20 -14.38
CA GLY A 191 9.96 -9.32 -15.56
C GLY A 191 9.91 -10.75 -16.10
N ARG A 192 11.09 -11.33 -16.35
CA ARG A 192 11.23 -12.71 -16.83
C ARG A 192 10.62 -13.73 -15.87
N GLU A 193 10.89 -13.61 -14.58
CA GLU A 193 10.27 -14.51 -13.59
C GLU A 193 8.74 -14.35 -13.56
N THR A 194 8.22 -13.15 -13.83
CA THR A 194 6.77 -12.92 -13.90
C THR A 194 6.16 -13.57 -15.15
N ASP A 195 6.86 -13.54 -16.29
CA ASP A 195 6.41 -14.24 -17.51
C ASP A 195 6.30 -15.76 -17.28
N ASP A 196 7.30 -16.33 -16.58
CA ASP A 196 7.36 -17.77 -16.33
C ASP A 196 6.39 -18.23 -15.22
N LEU A 197 6.31 -17.47 -14.11
CA LEU A 197 5.63 -17.89 -12.89
C LEU A 197 4.22 -17.31 -12.73
N CYS A 198 3.86 -16.25 -13.46
CA CYS A 198 2.55 -15.61 -13.30
C CYS A 198 1.63 -15.81 -14.51
N ARG A 199 2.02 -16.65 -15.47
CA ARG A 199 1.21 -16.95 -16.65
C ARG A 199 -0.22 -17.38 -16.24
N PRO A 200 -1.27 -16.70 -16.74
CA PRO A 200 -2.64 -17.04 -16.44
C PRO A 200 -3.12 -18.21 -17.31
N THR A 201 -4.33 -18.69 -17.02
CA THR A 201 -5.13 -19.49 -17.96
C THR A 201 -5.32 -18.77 -19.30
N ASP A 202 -5.63 -19.50 -20.38
CA ASP A 202 -5.83 -18.90 -21.71
C ASP A 202 -6.98 -17.87 -21.70
N GLU A 203 -8.06 -18.13 -20.96
CA GLU A 203 -9.13 -17.17 -20.72
C GLU A 203 -8.63 -15.91 -20.01
N GLY A 204 -7.77 -16.08 -18.99
CA GLY A 204 -7.17 -14.97 -18.25
C GLY A 204 -6.21 -14.14 -19.09
N GLU A 205 -5.44 -14.78 -19.98
CA GLU A 205 -4.53 -14.09 -20.91
C GLU A 205 -5.31 -13.22 -21.90
N ARG A 206 -6.40 -13.76 -22.47
CA ARG A 206 -7.29 -12.98 -23.35
C ARG A 206 -7.83 -11.74 -22.63
N LEU A 207 -8.36 -11.91 -21.41
CA LEU A 207 -8.91 -10.81 -20.62
C LEU A 207 -7.83 -9.76 -20.27
N LEU A 208 -6.64 -10.21 -19.89
CA LEU A 208 -5.53 -9.34 -19.53
C LEU A 208 -5.10 -8.48 -20.72
N ARG A 209 -5.00 -9.07 -21.93
CA ARG A 209 -4.70 -8.36 -23.17
C ARG A 209 -5.79 -7.33 -23.52
N GLU A 210 -7.05 -7.75 -23.53
CA GLU A 210 -8.19 -6.85 -23.82
C GLU A 210 -8.24 -5.66 -22.86
N ALA A 211 -7.99 -5.90 -21.58
CA ALA A 211 -7.90 -4.83 -20.58
C ALA A 211 -6.70 -3.90 -20.84
N GLY A 212 -5.53 -4.46 -21.15
CA GLY A 212 -4.33 -3.68 -21.47
C GLY A 212 -4.55 -2.73 -22.64
N GLU A 213 -5.17 -3.21 -23.72
CA GLU A 213 -5.54 -2.41 -24.90
C GLU A 213 -6.59 -1.35 -24.55
N ARG A 214 -7.68 -1.74 -23.87
CA ARG A 214 -8.77 -0.84 -23.51
C ARG A 214 -8.34 0.30 -22.59
N PHE A 215 -7.44 0.03 -21.65
CA PHE A 215 -7.00 1.00 -20.64
C PHE A 215 -5.67 1.67 -20.99
N GLY A 216 -5.06 1.34 -22.15
CA GLY A 216 -3.80 1.92 -22.59
C GLY A 216 -2.64 1.68 -21.61
N TRP A 217 -2.55 0.48 -21.05
CA TRP A 217 -1.55 0.17 -20.02
C TRP A 217 -0.12 0.15 -20.56
N SER A 218 0.81 0.66 -19.74
CA SER A 218 2.23 0.42 -19.92
C SER A 218 2.59 -1.04 -19.62
N ALA A 219 3.76 -1.50 -20.04
CA ALA A 219 4.26 -2.82 -19.64
C ALA A 219 4.32 -2.96 -18.11
N ARG A 220 4.73 -1.91 -17.39
CA ARG A 220 4.75 -1.90 -15.92
C ARG A 220 3.38 -2.19 -15.33
N ALA A 221 2.37 -1.50 -15.84
CA ALA A 221 0.98 -1.68 -15.45
C ALA A 221 0.51 -3.13 -15.62
N TYR A 222 0.79 -3.71 -16.79
CA TYR A 222 0.49 -5.12 -17.10
C TYR A 222 1.14 -6.07 -16.09
N TYR A 223 2.45 -5.96 -15.86
CA TYR A 223 3.17 -6.84 -14.93
C TYR A 223 2.70 -6.69 -13.47
N ARG A 224 2.28 -5.50 -13.04
CA ARG A 224 1.73 -5.32 -11.68
C ARG A 224 0.40 -6.04 -11.50
N VAL A 225 -0.52 -5.90 -12.46
CA VAL A 225 -1.79 -6.65 -12.45
C VAL A 225 -1.53 -8.15 -12.40
N LEU A 226 -0.57 -8.63 -13.19
CA LEU A 226 -0.24 -10.04 -13.27
C LEU A 226 0.32 -10.60 -11.94
N LYS A 227 1.18 -9.86 -11.25
CA LYS A 227 1.68 -10.22 -9.91
C LYS A 227 0.58 -10.23 -8.84
N VAL A 228 -0.37 -9.28 -8.92
CA VAL A 228 -1.54 -9.27 -8.02
C VAL A 228 -2.40 -10.49 -8.29
N ALA A 229 -2.72 -10.79 -9.56
CA ALA A 229 -3.50 -11.97 -9.94
C ALA A 229 -2.83 -13.28 -9.48
N ARG A 230 -1.50 -13.40 -9.60
CA ARG A 230 -0.76 -14.55 -9.06
C ARG A 230 -0.91 -14.69 -7.55
N THR A 231 -0.91 -13.58 -6.83
CA THR A 231 -1.10 -13.59 -5.37
C THR A 231 -2.53 -14.00 -5.00
N ILE A 232 -3.54 -13.59 -5.77
CA ILE A 232 -4.93 -14.04 -5.59
C ILE A 232 -5.05 -15.55 -5.85
N ALA A 233 -4.40 -16.06 -6.90
CA ALA A 233 -4.35 -17.49 -7.19
C ALA A 233 -3.68 -18.29 -6.05
N ASP A 234 -2.54 -17.82 -5.56
CA ASP A 234 -1.85 -18.46 -4.43
C ASP A 234 -2.71 -18.45 -3.14
N LEU A 235 -3.52 -17.41 -2.91
CA LEU A 235 -4.47 -17.35 -1.79
C LEU A 235 -5.64 -18.34 -1.96
N ALA A 236 -6.03 -18.65 -3.20
CA ALA A 236 -7.05 -19.64 -3.53
C ALA A 236 -6.50 -21.08 -3.60
N GLY A 237 -5.18 -21.26 -3.63
CA GLY A 237 -4.53 -22.54 -3.87
C GLY A 237 -4.54 -22.97 -5.34
N ASP A 238 -4.83 -22.06 -6.27
CA ASP A 238 -4.88 -22.35 -7.70
C ASP A 238 -3.47 -22.35 -8.32
N PRO A 239 -3.14 -23.30 -9.21
CA PRO A 239 -1.81 -23.39 -9.81
C PRO A 239 -1.51 -22.23 -10.77
N LEU A 240 -2.54 -21.70 -11.42
CA LEU A 240 -2.48 -20.63 -12.43
C LEU A 240 -3.60 -19.60 -12.17
N PRO A 241 -3.36 -18.30 -12.40
CA PRO A 241 -4.41 -17.28 -12.33
C PRO A 241 -5.55 -17.55 -13.33
N THR A 242 -6.77 -17.63 -12.80
CA THR A 242 -7.99 -17.75 -13.60
C THR A 242 -8.43 -16.39 -14.16
N ALA A 243 -9.30 -16.38 -15.17
CA ALA A 243 -9.90 -15.14 -15.67
C ALA A 243 -10.63 -14.33 -14.58
N ALA A 244 -11.25 -14.99 -13.59
CA ALA A 244 -11.92 -14.32 -12.48
C ALA A 244 -10.91 -13.58 -11.58
N GLN A 245 -9.76 -14.19 -11.29
CA GLN A 245 -8.70 -13.59 -10.48
C GLN A 245 -7.96 -12.48 -11.22
N ILE A 246 -7.81 -12.61 -12.54
CA ILE A 246 -7.34 -11.53 -13.41
C ILE A 246 -8.34 -10.37 -13.34
N ALA A 247 -9.64 -10.62 -13.55
CA ALA A 247 -10.66 -9.59 -13.45
C ALA A 247 -10.62 -8.85 -12.10
N GLU A 248 -10.42 -9.58 -11.00
CA GLU A 248 -10.25 -9.01 -9.68
C GLU A 248 -9.01 -8.11 -9.56
N ALA A 249 -7.85 -8.58 -9.99
CA ALA A 249 -6.62 -7.78 -9.99
C ALA A 249 -6.77 -6.49 -10.82
N ILE A 250 -7.48 -6.57 -11.95
CA ILE A 250 -7.80 -5.41 -12.79
C ILE A 250 -8.67 -4.41 -12.03
N ARG A 251 -9.69 -4.86 -11.28
CA ARG A 251 -10.55 -3.96 -10.48
C ARG A 251 -9.73 -3.18 -9.45
N TYR A 252 -8.78 -3.85 -8.78
CA TYR A 252 -7.89 -3.19 -7.82
C TYR A 252 -7.00 -2.10 -8.43
N ARG A 253 -6.90 -1.96 -9.74
CA ARG A 253 -6.05 -0.94 -10.35
C ARG A 253 -6.81 0.28 -10.89
N ARG A 254 -8.14 0.28 -10.79
CA ARG A 254 -9.00 1.26 -11.48
C ARG A 254 -9.45 2.44 -10.64
N ALA A 255 -9.19 2.46 -9.34
CA ALA A 255 -9.81 3.43 -8.42
C ALA A 255 -9.45 4.89 -8.74
N LEU A 256 -8.21 5.18 -9.17
CA LEU A 256 -7.77 6.56 -9.43
C LEU A 256 -7.82 6.97 -10.91
N THR A 257 -8.07 6.04 -11.83
CA THR A 257 -8.11 6.30 -13.28
C THR A 257 -9.51 6.70 -13.78
N ALA A 258 -10.53 6.59 -12.92
CA ALA A 258 -11.93 6.82 -13.28
C ALA A 258 -12.44 8.27 -13.05
N LEU A 259 -11.54 9.25 -12.91
CA LEU A 259 -11.82 10.67 -12.64
C LEU A 259 -11.17 11.57 -13.69
#